data_AF-A0A7G9YWJ8-F1
#
_entry.id   AF-A0A7G9YWJ8-F1
#
_cell.length_a   1.000
_cell.length_b   1.000
_cell.length_c   1.000
_cell.angle_alpha   90.00
_cell.angle_beta   90.00
_cell.angle_gamma   90.00
#
_symmetry.space_group_name_H-M   'P 1'
#
loop_
_entity.id
_entity.type
_entity.pdbx_description
1 polymer ?
#
loop_
_entity_poly.entity_id
_entity_poly.type
_entity_poly.pdbx_seq_one_letter_code
_entity_poly.pdbx_strand_id
1 'polypeptide(L)'
;MLRRSYGGATALTVKMVAAKRGLKLEQHGSLWDFVDWLSIESGDEEFFKFFGEANALHRDFYENEMTHKAIEVMARDIEKLITKLKEVD
;
A
#
# COMPACT_ATOMS: atom_id res chain seq x y z
N MET A 1 15.65 10.95 -2.13
CA MET A 1 14.38 11.42 -2.74
C MET A 1 13.31 10.32 -2.91
N LEU A 2 13.66 9.03 -2.95
CA LEU A 2 12.71 7.93 -3.26
C LEU A 2 11.68 7.62 -2.14
N ARG A 3 12.04 7.71 -0.85
CA ARG A 3 11.18 7.30 0.28
C ARG A 3 9.83 8.03 0.39
N ARG A 4 9.77 9.30 0.00
CA ARG A 4 8.59 10.17 0.23
C ARG A 4 7.38 9.80 -0.66
N SER A 5 7.59 9.05 -1.74
CA SER A 5 6.55 8.80 -2.76
C SER A 5 5.74 7.53 -2.53
N TYR A 6 6.30 6.49 -1.90
CA TYR A 6 5.67 5.16 -1.87
C TYR A 6 4.41 5.11 -1.00
N GLY A 7 4.47 5.55 0.26
CA GLY A 7 3.29 5.53 1.14
C GLY A 7 2.13 6.38 0.62
N GLY A 8 2.43 7.55 0.07
CA GLY A 8 1.42 8.42 -0.56
C GLY A 8 0.83 7.83 -1.83
N ALA A 9 1.66 7.28 -2.72
CA ALA A 9 1.21 6.63 -3.94
C ALA A 9 0.34 5.40 -3.66
N THR A 10 0.72 4.57 -2.69
CA THR A 10 -0.07 3.41 -2.27
C THR A 10 -1.43 3.86 -1.73
N ALA A 11 -1.46 4.83 -0.81
CA ALA A 11 -2.72 5.32 -0.25
C ALA A 11 -3.67 5.90 -1.32
N LEU A 12 -3.15 6.66 -2.29
CA LEU A 12 -3.94 7.20 -3.39
C LEU A 12 -4.47 6.08 -4.32
N THR A 13 -3.66 5.06 -4.59
CA THR A 13 -4.06 3.93 -5.43
C THR A 13 -5.17 3.11 -4.74
N VAL A 14 -5.03 2.82 -3.45
CA VAL A 14 -6.07 2.13 -2.65
C VAL A 14 -7.37 2.94 -2.66
N LYS A 15 -7.31 4.26 -2.44
CA LYS A 15 -8.49 5.14 -2.50
C LYS A 15 -9.13 5.16 -3.89
N MET A 16 -8.34 5.12 -4.95
CA MET A 16 -8.85 5.08 -6.33
C MET A 16 -9.63 3.77 -6.58
N VAL A 17 -9.08 2.63 -6.18
CA VAL A 17 -9.76 1.31 -6.32
C VAL A 17 -11.06 1.29 -5.53
N ALA A 18 -11.04 1.76 -4.27
CA ALA A 18 -12.25 1.87 -3.47
C ALA A 18 -13.29 2.77 -4.13
N ALA A 19 -12.88 3.92 -4.69
CA ALA A 19 -13.78 4.83 -5.39
C ALA A 19 -14.39 4.21 -6.65
N LYS A 20 -13.64 3.41 -7.42
CA LYS A 20 -14.19 2.65 -8.56
C LYS A 20 -15.30 1.69 -8.12
N ARG A 21 -15.19 1.14 -6.91
CA ARG A 21 -16.18 0.27 -6.27
C ARG A 21 -17.28 1.04 -5.52
N GLY A 22 -17.36 2.36 -5.68
CA GLY A 22 -18.39 3.20 -5.05
C GLY A 22 -18.16 3.48 -3.56
N LEU A 23 -16.99 3.13 -3.02
CA LEU A 23 -16.61 3.35 -1.62
C LEU A 23 -15.79 4.62 -1.48
N LYS A 24 -16.04 5.40 -0.41
CA LYS A 24 -15.25 6.58 -0.07
C LYS A 24 -14.50 6.36 1.25
N LEU A 25 -13.20 6.15 1.14
CA LEU A 25 -12.31 5.92 2.29
C LEU A 25 -11.86 7.27 2.89
N GLU A 26 -12.62 7.78 3.85
CA GLU A 26 -12.37 9.10 4.46
C GLU A 26 -11.36 9.08 5.61
N GLN A 27 -11.09 7.92 6.22
CA GLN A 27 -10.22 7.79 7.40
C GLN A 27 -8.99 6.92 7.13
N HIS A 28 -7.88 7.14 7.83
CA HIS A 28 -6.68 6.30 7.65
C HIS A 28 -6.91 4.82 7.99
N GLY A 29 -7.70 4.52 9.04
CA GLY A 29 -8.10 3.16 9.39
C GLY A 29 -8.84 2.45 8.25
N SER A 30 -9.64 3.19 7.49
CA SER A 30 -10.42 2.62 6.37
C SER A 30 -9.56 2.11 5.20
N LEU A 31 -8.27 2.47 5.13
CA LEU A 31 -7.36 1.87 4.14
C LEU A 31 -6.99 0.42 4.51
N TRP A 32 -6.76 0.16 5.80
CA TRP A 32 -6.43 -1.18 6.29
C TRP A 32 -7.61 -2.13 6.10
N ASP A 33 -8.81 -1.69 6.50
CA ASP A 33 -10.03 -2.48 6.34
C ASP A 33 -10.29 -2.84 4.87
N PHE A 34 -10.07 -1.89 3.96
CA PHE A 34 -10.28 -2.13 2.53
C PHE A 34 -9.22 -3.08 1.93
N VAL A 35 -7.96 -2.95 2.33
CA VAL A 35 -6.90 -3.86 1.87
C VAL A 35 -7.10 -5.28 2.43
N ASP A 36 -7.54 -5.41 3.68
CA ASP A 36 -7.91 -6.69 4.28
C ASP A 36 -9.07 -7.34 3.50
N TRP A 37 -10.10 -6.55 3.20
CA TRP A 37 -11.21 -7.03 2.39
C TRP A 37 -10.78 -7.48 0.97
N LEU A 38 -9.88 -6.74 0.30
CA LEU A 38 -9.31 -7.17 -0.98
C LEU A 38 -8.55 -8.49 -0.86
N SER A 39 -7.73 -8.63 0.19
CA SER A 39 -6.98 -9.86 0.48
C SER A 39 -7.91 -11.06 0.66
N ILE A 40 -9.03 -10.88 1.37
CA ILE A 40 -10.03 -11.92 1.60
C ILE A 40 -10.77 -12.26 0.30
N GLU A 41 -11.22 -11.25 -0.45
CA GLU A 41 -11.97 -11.44 -1.69
C GLU A 41 -11.15 -12.18 -2.76
N SER A 42 -9.88 -11.79 -2.93
CA SER A 42 -9.00 -12.40 -3.92
C SER A 42 -8.32 -13.68 -3.44
N GLY A 43 -8.36 -13.97 -2.13
CA GLY A 43 -7.56 -15.04 -1.51
C GLY A 43 -6.05 -14.80 -1.60
N ASP A 44 -5.62 -13.54 -1.73
CA ASP A 44 -4.22 -13.15 -1.95
C ASP A 44 -3.70 -12.28 -0.80
N GLU A 45 -2.99 -12.92 0.13
CA GLU A 45 -2.39 -12.28 1.31
C GLU A 45 -1.29 -11.25 0.95
N GLU A 46 -0.82 -11.20 -0.30
CA GLU A 46 0.18 -10.22 -0.72
C GLU A 46 -0.34 -8.78 -0.65
N PHE A 47 -1.66 -8.56 -0.80
CA PHE A 47 -2.25 -7.24 -0.61
C PHE A 47 -1.97 -6.69 0.80
N PHE A 48 -2.26 -7.51 1.81
CA PHE A 48 -2.03 -7.15 3.22
C PHE A 48 -0.54 -6.98 3.52
N LYS A 49 0.28 -7.93 3.07
CA LYS A 49 1.74 -7.91 3.29
C LYS A 49 2.38 -6.65 2.71
N PHE A 50 2.17 -6.37 1.42
CA PHE A 50 2.81 -5.22 0.76
C PHE A 50 2.27 -3.89 1.29
N PHE A 51 1.00 -3.83 1.71
CA PHE A 51 0.47 -2.63 2.33
C PHE A 51 1.11 -2.35 3.70
N GLY A 52 1.41 -3.40 4.47
CA GLY A 52 2.19 -3.29 5.70
C GLY A 52 3.60 -2.75 5.45
N GLU A 53 4.27 -3.22 4.39
CA GLU A 53 5.56 -2.70 3.96
C GLU A 53 5.48 -1.23 3.54
N ALA A 54 4.40 -0.81 2.87
CA ALA A 54 4.18 0.59 2.50
C ALA A 54 4.08 1.50 3.73
N ASN A 55 3.40 1.02 4.77
CA ASN A 55 3.28 1.73 6.05
C ASN A 55 4.62 1.81 6.78
N ALA A 56 5.41 0.74 6.74
CA ALA A 56 6.75 0.75 7.33
C ALA A 56 7.69 1.75 6.63
N LEU A 57 7.69 1.80 5.29
CA LEU A 57 8.41 2.83 4.53
C LEU A 57 7.89 4.26 4.81
N HIS A 58 6.58 4.42 5.02
CA HIS A 58 5.99 5.71 5.37
C HIS A 58 6.45 6.20 6.74
N ARG A 59 6.55 5.31 7.73
CA ARG A 59 7.09 5.63 9.06
C ARG A 59 8.58 5.92 9.02
N ASP A 60 9.34 5.07 8.34
CA ASP A 60 10.80 5.19 8.19
C ASP A 60 11.21 6.47 7.41
N PHE A 61 10.29 7.12 6.69
CA PHE A 61 10.52 8.47 6.16
C PHE A 61 10.80 9.50 7.28
N TYR A 62 10.16 9.35 8.44
CA TYR A 62 10.35 10.23 9.60
C TYR A 62 11.43 9.74 10.55
N GLU A 63 11.62 8.42 10.66
CA GLU A 63 12.52 7.79 11.63
C GLU A 63 13.94 7.56 11.07
N ASN A 64 14.05 7.33 9.75
CA ASN A 64 15.32 7.12 9.04
C ASN A 64 16.20 5.99 9.60
N GLU A 65 15.59 4.85 9.94
CA GLU A 65 16.23 3.71 10.61
C GLU A 65 16.58 2.57 9.63
N MET A 66 15.83 2.43 8.54
CA MET A 66 16.01 1.30 7.62
C MET A 66 17.30 1.40 6.82
N THR A 67 17.93 0.24 6.59
CA THR A 67 19.07 0.14 5.67
C THR A 67 18.65 0.43 4.24
N HIS A 68 19.60 0.86 3.39
CA HIS A 68 19.34 1.07 1.97
C HIS A 68 18.74 -0.16 1.28
N LYS A 69 19.26 -1.35 1.64
CA LYS A 69 18.80 -2.62 1.09
C LYS A 69 17.33 -2.91 1.44
N ALA A 70 16.91 -2.62 2.67
CA ALA A 70 15.52 -2.78 3.09
C ALA A 70 14.59 -1.87 2.27
N ILE A 71 14.97 -0.60 2.07
CA ILE A 71 14.20 0.35 1.24
C ILE A 71 14.03 -0.21 -0.18
N GLU A 72 15.11 -0.67 -0.81
CA GLU A 72 15.08 -1.16 -2.19
C GLU A 72 14.18 -2.39 -2.36
N VAL A 73 14.22 -3.31 -1.40
CA VAL A 73 13.37 -4.52 -1.43
C VAL A 73 11.91 -4.13 -1.31
N MET A 74 11.57 -3.36 -0.27
CA MET A 74 10.19 -2.96 -0.01
C MET A 74 9.63 -2.06 -1.13
N ALA A 75 10.46 -1.21 -1.73
CA ALA A 75 10.06 -0.38 -2.88
C ALA A 75 9.59 -1.22 -4.08
N ARG A 76 10.28 -2.33 -4.38
CA ARG A 76 9.87 -3.26 -5.46
C ARG A 76 8.56 -3.96 -5.11
N ASP A 77 8.36 -4.29 -3.84
CA ASP A 77 7.12 -4.89 -3.37
C ASP A 77 5.95 -3.90 -3.43
N ILE A 78 6.19 -2.59 -3.23
CA ILE A 78 5.19 -1.55 -3.48
C ILE A 78 4.82 -1.43 -4.97
N GLU A 79 5.80 -1.57 -5.88
CA GLU A 79 5.52 -1.58 -7.32
C GLU A 79 4.61 -2.76 -7.72
N LYS A 80 4.80 -3.93 -7.10
CA LYS A 80 3.91 -5.09 -7.26
C LYS A 80 2.52 -4.81 -6.71
N LEU A 81 2.41 -4.22 -5.52
CA LEU A 81 1.12 -3.85 -4.92
C LEU A 81 0.34 -2.89 -5.82
N ILE A 82 1.00 -1.86 -6.36
CA ILE A 82 0.35 -0.90 -7.27
C ILE A 82 -0.15 -1.60 -8.53
N THR A 83 0.62 -2.54 -9.07
CA THR A 83 0.21 -3.33 -10.23
C THR A 83 -1.02 -4.17 -9.92
N LYS A 84 -0.98 -4.94 -8.83
CA LYS A 84 -2.12 -5.74 -8.36
C LYS A 84 -3.37 -4.90 -8.15
N LEU A 85 -3.26 -3.77 -7.43
CA LEU A 85 -4.39 -2.86 -7.19
C LEU A 85 -4.99 -2.31 -8.48
N LYS A 86 -4.21 -2.11 -9.55
CA LYS A 86 -4.73 -1.64 -10.84
C LYS A 86 -5.49 -2.72 -11.61
N GLU A 87 -5.23 -3.99 -11.31
CA GLU A 87 -5.88 -5.16 -11.89
C GLU A 87 -7.14 -5.58 -11.11
N VAL A 88 -7.40 -4.96 -9.95
CA VAL A 88 -8.64 -5.12 -9.20
C VAL A 88 -9.78 -4.37 -9.94
N ASP A 89 -10.80 -5.13 -10.34
CA ASP A 89 -12.00 -4.64 -11.06
C ASP A 89 -12.86 -3.69 -10.22
#